data_AF-A0A2H5W2M7-F1
#
_entry.id   AF-A0A2H5W2M7-F1
#
_cell.length_a   1.000
_cell.length_b   1.000
_cell.length_c   1.000
_cell.angle_alpha   90.00
_cell.angle_beta   90.00
_cell.angle_gamma   90.00
#
_symmetry.space_group_name_H-M   'P 1'
#
loop_
_entity.id
_entity.type
_entity.pdbx_description
1 polymer ?
#
loop_
_entity_poly.entity_id
_entity_poly.type
_entity_poly.pdbx_seq_one_letter_code
_entity_poly.pdbx_strand_id
1 'polypeptide(L)'
;MKRWAPVMIAVGLWLMEFPVGSGLCSAPSASASSPRQDPRRAPPNPTTPERPKGTAITFGGKGHEEILPNPYRFSASPEIVSAAVTELLKELELPLDERESRPRTGLFRTEWYVFSKGIHTKNELLRVADLPDGDLHNWTRARYRLEIRVNLIESNATAVTVAAEIEGLTQDLMSSTWVRCRSRGVIENNILRALRERVELK
;
A
#
# COMPACT_ATOMS: atom_id res chain seq x y z
N MET A 1 -43.30 13.55 -2.40
CA MET A 1 -43.35 13.06 -1.00
C MET A 1 -43.46 11.53 -1.04
N LYS A 2 -42.34 10.81 -0.90
CA LYS A 2 -42.30 9.34 -0.92
C LYS A 2 -41.67 8.87 0.39
N ARG A 3 -42.42 8.04 1.13
CA ARG A 3 -42.19 7.65 2.52
C ARG A 3 -41.12 6.56 2.58
N TRP A 4 -40.15 6.72 3.48
CA TRP A 4 -39.17 5.70 3.86
C TRP A 4 -39.76 4.82 4.97
N ALA A 5 -39.49 3.51 4.90
CA ALA A 5 -39.75 2.55 5.98
C ALA A 5 -38.41 2.05 6.52
N PRO A 6 -38.17 2.05 7.85
CA PRO A 6 -36.96 1.48 8.43
C PRO A 6 -37.16 -0.01 8.74
N VAL A 7 -36.18 -0.82 8.37
CA VAL A 7 -36.04 -2.23 8.77
C VAL A 7 -35.24 -2.27 10.07
N MET A 8 -35.84 -2.80 11.13
CA MET A 8 -35.22 -3.01 12.44
C MET A 8 -34.47 -4.37 12.44
N ILE A 9 -33.17 -4.36 12.73
CA ILE A 9 -32.35 -5.55 12.91
C ILE A 9 -32.31 -5.89 14.41
N ALA A 10 -32.80 -7.08 14.76
CA ALA A 10 -32.75 -7.62 16.12
C ALA A 10 -31.40 -8.31 16.37
N VAL A 11 -30.69 -7.88 17.41
CA VAL A 11 -29.44 -8.49 17.90
C VAL A 11 -29.81 -9.62 18.87
N GLY A 12 -29.51 -10.86 18.48
CA GLY A 12 -29.64 -12.03 19.35
C GLY A 12 -28.34 -12.26 20.14
N LEU A 13 -28.40 -12.03 21.44
CA LEU A 13 -27.38 -12.34 22.43
C LEU A 13 -27.67 -13.74 22.99
N TRP A 14 -26.75 -14.69 22.86
CA TRP A 14 -26.82 -15.99 23.55
C TRP A 14 -25.54 -16.21 24.35
N LEU A 15 -25.74 -16.69 25.57
CA LEU A 15 -24.79 -16.85 26.67
C LEU A 15 -24.72 -18.35 27.03
N MET A 16 -23.57 -18.76 27.59
CA MET A 16 -23.34 -19.96 28.43
C MET A 16 -23.27 -21.31 27.66
N GLU A 17 -22.49 -22.34 28.01
CA GLU A 17 -21.50 -22.62 29.06
C GLU A 17 -20.79 -23.96 28.71
N PHE A 18 -19.68 -24.25 29.39
CA PHE A 18 -18.81 -25.43 29.25
C PHE A 18 -19.41 -26.75 29.78
N PRO A 19 -18.80 -27.90 29.46
CA PRO A 19 -18.26 -28.69 30.57
C PRO A 19 -16.87 -29.32 30.35
N VAL A 20 -16.30 -29.63 31.51
CA VAL A 20 -15.02 -30.23 31.91
C VAL A 20 -14.94 -31.74 31.66
N GLY A 21 -13.72 -32.30 31.49
CA GLY A 21 -13.37 -33.58 32.15
C GLY A 21 -12.62 -34.66 31.34
N SER A 22 -11.28 -34.62 31.44
CA SER A 22 -10.32 -35.71 31.77
C SER A 22 -10.42 -37.14 31.19
N GLY A 23 -9.28 -37.63 30.66
CA GLY A 23 -8.99 -39.06 30.50
C GLY A 23 -7.58 -39.36 29.98
N LEU A 24 -6.69 -39.85 30.85
CA LEU A 24 -5.31 -40.31 30.59
C LEU A 24 -5.26 -41.73 29.98
N CYS A 25 -4.21 -42.06 29.22
CA CYS A 25 -3.47 -43.36 29.27
C CYS A 25 -2.21 -43.38 28.36
N SER A 26 -1.04 -43.39 29.01
CA SER A 26 0.15 -44.27 28.88
C SER A 26 0.67 -44.80 27.52
N ALA A 27 2.00 -44.68 27.30
CA ALA A 27 2.99 -45.77 27.02
C ALA A 27 4.40 -45.17 26.69
N PRO A 28 5.48 -45.95 26.45
CA PRO A 28 6.35 -46.57 27.44
C PRO A 28 7.83 -46.10 27.37
N SER A 29 8.57 -46.43 28.42
CA SER A 29 10.02 -46.25 28.59
C SER A 29 10.85 -47.03 27.56
N ALA A 30 11.76 -46.35 26.86
CA ALA A 30 12.83 -46.95 26.08
C ALA A 30 14.18 -46.41 26.56
N SER A 31 15.02 -47.32 27.02
CA SER A 31 16.42 -47.11 27.42
C SER A 31 17.29 -46.79 26.21
N ALA A 32 18.02 -45.67 26.25
CA ALA A 32 19.04 -45.33 25.28
C ALA A 32 20.37 -45.02 25.98
N SER A 33 21.38 -45.77 25.56
CA SER A 33 22.79 -45.70 25.90
C SER A 33 23.37 -44.31 25.65
N SER A 34 24.00 -43.71 26.67
CA SER A 34 24.72 -42.44 26.52
C SER A 34 26.00 -42.61 25.70
N PRO A 35 26.27 -41.77 24.68
CA PRO A 35 27.55 -41.73 24.00
C PRO A 35 28.61 -41.10 24.92
N ARG A 36 29.82 -41.68 24.92
CA ARG A 36 30.99 -41.17 25.65
C ARG A 36 31.23 -39.69 25.30
N GLN A 37 31.11 -38.80 26.28
CA GLN A 37 31.45 -37.38 26.14
C GLN A 37 32.97 -37.18 26.13
N ASP A 38 33.44 -36.28 25.27
CA ASP A 38 34.83 -35.83 25.18
C ASP A 38 35.19 -35.00 26.44
N PRO A 39 36.21 -35.39 27.23
CA PRO A 39 36.56 -34.74 28.50
C PRO A 39 37.11 -33.31 28.37
N ARG A 40 37.29 -32.78 27.14
CA ARG A 40 37.70 -31.38 26.92
C ARG A 40 36.53 -30.42 26.72
N ARG A 41 35.29 -30.92 26.64
CA ARG A 41 34.09 -30.06 26.55
C ARG A 41 33.57 -29.73 27.94
N ALA A 42 33.47 -28.43 28.23
CA ALA A 42 32.79 -27.96 29.44
C ALA A 42 31.33 -28.47 29.46
N PRO A 43 30.80 -28.89 30.63
CA PRO A 43 29.43 -29.35 30.75
C PRO A 43 28.45 -28.20 30.42
N PRO A 44 27.33 -28.48 29.73
CA PRO A 44 26.33 -27.46 29.42
C PRO A 44 25.70 -26.91 30.70
N ASN A 45 25.62 -25.57 30.81
CA ASN A 45 25.06 -24.87 31.96
C ASN A 45 23.53 -25.08 32.04
N PRO A 46 22.98 -25.61 33.17
CA PRO A 46 21.56 -26.01 33.28
C PRO A 46 20.53 -24.87 33.19
N THR A 47 20.94 -23.61 33.07
CA THR A 47 20.01 -22.46 32.99
C THR A 47 19.84 -21.91 31.57
N THR A 48 20.42 -22.55 30.55
CA THR A 48 20.24 -22.12 29.15
C THR A 48 19.00 -22.82 28.58
N PRO A 49 17.88 -22.13 28.31
CA PRO A 49 16.75 -22.76 27.63
C PRO A 49 17.22 -23.24 26.25
N GLU A 50 17.10 -24.54 26.01
CA GLU A 50 17.44 -25.15 24.71
C GLU A 50 16.59 -24.49 23.62
N ARG A 51 17.25 -23.91 22.61
CA ARG A 51 16.59 -23.38 21.42
C ARG A 51 15.89 -24.56 20.72
N PRO A 52 14.55 -24.59 20.59
CA PRO A 52 13.90 -25.64 19.85
C PRO A 52 14.39 -25.60 18.40
N LYS A 53 14.82 -26.75 17.86
CA LYS A 53 15.06 -26.96 16.42
C LYS A 53 13.71 -27.01 15.69
N GLY A 54 12.99 -25.90 15.73
CA GLY A 54 11.82 -25.64 14.90
C GLY A 54 12.18 -24.49 13.96
N THR A 55 11.79 -24.61 12.70
CA THR A 55 11.86 -23.54 11.70
C THR A 55 11.35 -22.25 12.32
N ALA A 56 12.22 -21.25 12.47
CA ALA A 56 11.81 -19.94 12.96
C ALA A 56 10.70 -19.42 12.05
N ILE A 57 9.51 -19.24 12.59
CA ILE A 57 8.44 -18.55 11.87
C ILE A 57 8.90 -17.09 11.75
N THR A 58 9.42 -16.73 10.59
CA THR A 58 9.80 -15.35 10.24
C THR A 58 8.52 -14.53 10.09
N PHE A 59 8.00 -14.02 11.20
CA PHE A 59 6.96 -13.00 11.21
C PHE A 59 7.57 -11.67 10.78
N GLY A 60 7.63 -11.42 9.49
CA GLY A 60 8.17 -10.16 8.96
C GLY A 60 7.90 -9.88 7.48
N GLY A 61 7.30 -10.80 6.73
CA GLY A 61 6.92 -10.56 5.34
C GLY A 61 5.55 -9.91 5.24
N LYS A 62 5.41 -8.61 5.58
CA LYS A 62 4.41 -7.83 4.85
C LYS A 62 4.91 -7.87 3.40
N GLY A 63 4.15 -8.52 2.51
CA GLY A 63 4.54 -8.71 1.11
C GLY A 63 5.16 -7.41 0.60
N HIS A 64 6.42 -7.49 0.19
CA HIS A 64 7.13 -6.31 -0.27
C HIS A 64 6.30 -5.74 -1.41
N GLU A 65 5.73 -4.56 -1.18
CA GLU A 65 4.89 -3.91 -2.16
C GLU A 65 5.72 -3.80 -3.45
N GLU A 66 5.27 -4.44 -4.52
CA GLU A 66 6.05 -4.49 -5.75
C GLU A 66 6.14 -3.07 -6.30
N ILE A 67 7.36 -2.54 -6.32
CA ILE A 67 7.65 -1.22 -6.89
C ILE A 67 7.89 -1.46 -8.37
N LEU A 68 6.95 -1.00 -9.19
CA LEU A 68 7.05 -1.05 -10.63
C LEU A 68 8.08 -0.04 -11.13
N PRO A 69 8.88 -0.40 -12.15
CA PRO A 69 9.76 0.57 -12.79
C PRO A 69 8.91 1.65 -13.46
N ASN A 70 9.36 2.90 -13.34
CA ASN A 70 8.78 4.05 -14.02
C ASN A 70 9.86 4.66 -14.93
N PRO A 71 9.72 4.62 -16.27
CA PRO A 71 8.54 4.19 -17.05
C PRO A 71 8.28 2.67 -17.03
N TYR A 72 7.01 2.28 -17.04
CA TYR A 72 6.58 0.88 -17.12
C TYR A 72 6.22 0.49 -18.55
N ARG A 73 6.59 -0.72 -18.99
CA ARG A 73 6.28 -1.23 -20.33
C ARG A 73 5.08 -2.16 -20.29
N PHE A 74 4.02 -1.82 -21.02
CA PHE A 74 2.86 -2.69 -21.26
C PHE A 74 2.97 -3.38 -22.62
N SER A 75 2.52 -4.64 -22.68
CA SER A 75 2.36 -5.42 -23.92
C SER A 75 0.98 -5.20 -24.54
N ALA A 76 0.54 -3.94 -24.63
CA ALA A 76 -0.76 -3.57 -25.17
C ALA A 76 -0.62 -2.33 -26.07
N SER A 77 -1.58 -2.19 -27.00
CA SER A 77 -1.65 -1.04 -27.90
C SER A 77 -1.91 0.26 -27.11
N PRO A 78 -1.46 1.42 -27.62
CA PRO A 78 -1.64 2.70 -26.93
C PRO A 78 -3.10 3.07 -26.76
N GLU A 79 -3.97 2.64 -27.68
CA GLU A 79 -5.41 2.87 -27.61
C GLU A 79 -6.03 2.15 -26.41
N ILE A 80 -5.70 0.86 -26.22
CA ILE A 80 -6.19 0.06 -25.09
C ILE A 80 -5.71 0.67 -23.76
N VAL A 81 -4.42 1.02 -23.67
CA VAL A 81 -3.84 1.62 -22.47
C VAL A 81 -4.46 2.99 -22.17
N SER A 82 -4.66 3.83 -23.19
CA SER A 82 -5.28 5.15 -23.04
C SER A 82 -6.73 5.09 -22.56
N ALA A 83 -7.48 4.09 -23.04
CA ALA A 83 -8.83 3.82 -22.57
C ALA A 83 -8.83 3.35 -21.11
N ALA A 84 -7.93 2.42 -20.76
CA ALA A 84 -7.76 1.93 -19.39
C ALA A 84 -7.38 3.05 -18.41
N VAL A 85 -6.51 4.00 -18.81
CA VAL A 85 -6.17 5.19 -18.01
C VAL A 85 -7.41 6.05 -17.75
N THR A 86 -8.21 6.28 -18.78
CA THR A 86 -9.43 7.11 -18.66
C THR A 86 -10.47 6.43 -17.75
N GLU A 87 -10.64 5.11 -17.84
CA GLU A 87 -11.50 4.33 -16.95
C GLU A 87 -10.99 4.36 -15.50
N LEU A 88 -9.68 4.21 -15.29
CA LEU A 88 -9.07 4.24 -13.96
C LEU A 88 -9.24 5.60 -13.29
N LEU A 89 -8.99 6.69 -14.00
CA LEU A 89 -9.14 8.05 -13.46
C LEU A 89 -10.58 8.34 -13.06
N LYS A 90 -11.57 7.86 -13.85
CA LYS A 90 -12.99 8.00 -13.51
C LYS A 90 -13.36 7.23 -12.24
N GLU A 91 -12.85 6.02 -12.07
CA GLU A 91 -13.13 5.20 -10.89
C GLU A 91 -12.50 5.77 -9.62
N LEU A 92 -11.31 6.34 -9.74
CA LEU A 92 -10.64 7.04 -8.64
C LEU A 92 -11.23 8.43 -8.36
N GLU A 93 -12.28 8.82 -9.09
CA GLU A 93 -12.90 10.15 -9.01
C GLU A 93 -11.89 11.30 -9.21
N LEU A 94 -10.87 11.07 -10.05
CA LEU A 94 -9.84 12.05 -10.37
C LEU A 94 -10.23 12.78 -11.66
N PRO A 95 -10.67 14.06 -11.57
CA PRO A 95 -11.07 14.82 -12.75
C PRO A 95 -9.87 15.08 -13.66
N LEU A 96 -10.06 14.87 -14.96
CA LEU A 96 -9.08 15.18 -15.99
C LEU A 96 -9.15 16.67 -16.33
N ASP A 97 -7.99 17.33 -16.40
CA ASP A 97 -7.90 18.69 -16.91
C ASP A 97 -7.95 18.65 -18.45
N GLU A 98 -9.09 18.99 -19.03
CA GLU A 98 -9.31 18.99 -20.49
C GLU A 98 -8.41 19.99 -21.24
N ARG A 99 -7.88 21.02 -20.56
CA ARG A 99 -7.04 22.04 -21.20
C ARG A 99 -5.61 21.58 -21.39
N GLU A 100 -5.10 20.86 -20.40
CA GLU A 100 -3.71 20.39 -20.38
C GLU A 100 -3.58 18.94 -20.87
N SER A 101 -4.64 18.15 -20.78
CA SER A 101 -4.67 16.79 -21.32
C SER A 101 -4.75 16.77 -22.84
N ARG A 102 -4.03 15.83 -23.44
CA ARG A 102 -4.09 15.50 -24.87
C ARG A 102 -4.23 13.99 -25.01
N PRO A 103 -5.45 13.43 -24.82
CA PRO A 103 -5.67 11.98 -24.86
C PRO A 103 -5.22 11.35 -26.18
N ARG A 104 -5.41 12.04 -27.30
CA ARG A 104 -4.97 11.58 -28.64
C ARG A 104 -3.45 11.43 -28.78
N THR A 105 -2.69 12.19 -28.00
CA THR A 105 -1.21 12.14 -27.97
C THR A 105 -0.70 11.28 -26.80
N GLY A 106 -1.61 10.70 -25.99
CA GLY A 106 -1.25 9.90 -24.81
C GLY A 106 -0.86 10.72 -23.58
N LEU A 107 -1.15 12.02 -23.53
CA LEU A 107 -0.89 12.86 -22.35
C LEU A 107 -2.18 13.05 -21.55
N PHE A 108 -2.17 12.65 -20.29
CA PHE A 108 -3.28 12.84 -19.36
C PHE A 108 -2.79 13.64 -18.16
N ARG A 109 -3.47 14.74 -17.85
CA ARG A 109 -3.18 15.55 -16.68
C ARG A 109 -4.46 15.71 -15.87
N THR A 110 -4.39 15.45 -14.58
CA THR A 110 -5.53 15.62 -13.68
C THR A 110 -5.56 17.03 -13.12
N GLU A 111 -6.73 17.47 -12.69
CA GLU A 111 -6.80 18.64 -11.81
C GLU A 111 -6.17 18.33 -10.45
N TRP A 112 -6.04 19.39 -9.63
CA TRP A 112 -5.55 19.26 -8.27
C TRP A 112 -6.58 18.55 -7.37
N TYR A 113 -6.22 17.35 -6.90
CA TYR A 113 -7.03 16.58 -5.98
C TYR A 113 -6.52 16.73 -4.54
N VAL A 114 -7.40 17.11 -3.61
CA VAL A 114 -7.07 17.30 -2.19
C VAL A 114 -7.33 16.00 -1.43
N PHE A 115 -6.28 15.26 -1.10
CA PHE A 115 -6.39 13.93 -0.48
C PHE A 115 -6.37 13.96 1.05
N SER A 116 -5.86 15.03 1.67
CA SER A 116 -5.82 15.16 3.13
C SER A 116 -6.08 16.58 3.59
N LYS A 117 -6.77 16.71 4.72
CA LYS A 117 -7.09 17.98 5.38
C LYS A 117 -6.97 17.81 6.90
N GLY A 118 -6.47 18.83 7.59
CA GLY A 118 -6.43 18.90 9.05
C GLY A 118 -5.18 18.29 9.68
N ILE A 119 -5.32 17.79 10.92
CA ILE A 119 -4.20 17.45 11.80
C ILE A 119 -3.35 16.29 11.25
N HIS A 120 -3.98 15.37 10.49
CA HIS A 120 -3.30 14.17 9.97
C HIS A 120 -2.56 14.43 8.66
N THR A 121 -2.65 15.64 8.10
CA THR A 121 -2.07 15.99 6.80
C THR A 121 -0.56 15.82 6.77
N LYS A 122 0.16 16.15 7.84
CA LYS A 122 1.61 15.91 7.92
C LYS A 122 1.95 14.43 7.76
N ASN A 123 1.24 13.55 8.48
CA ASN A 123 1.48 12.11 8.43
C ASN A 123 1.14 11.52 7.05
N GLU A 124 0.04 11.96 6.43
CA GLU A 124 -0.33 11.52 5.09
C GLU A 124 0.65 12.02 4.03
N LEU A 125 1.15 13.26 4.14
CA LEU A 125 2.20 13.77 3.26
C LEU A 125 3.50 12.97 3.40
N LEU A 126 3.95 12.67 4.62
CA LEU A 126 5.17 11.88 4.85
C LEU A 126 5.12 10.47 4.25
N ARG A 127 3.92 9.92 4.05
CA ARG A 127 3.74 8.62 3.36
C ARG A 127 4.02 8.71 1.87
N VAL A 128 3.67 9.82 1.23
CA VAL A 128 3.69 9.96 -0.23
C VAL A 128 4.81 10.86 -0.77
N ALA A 129 5.34 11.75 0.06
CA ALA A 129 6.30 12.78 -0.32
C ALA A 129 7.36 13.01 0.76
N ASP A 130 8.53 13.47 0.33
CA ASP A 130 9.55 14.01 1.20
C ASP A 130 9.23 15.50 1.45
N LEU A 131 9.02 15.83 2.72
CA LEU A 131 8.68 17.18 3.14
C LEU A 131 9.96 18.03 3.29
N PRO A 132 10.07 19.20 2.63
CA PRO A 132 11.09 20.16 2.97
C PRO A 132 10.81 20.68 4.39
N ASP A 133 11.83 20.65 5.26
CA ASP A 133 11.75 21.19 6.62
C ASP A 133 10.52 20.73 7.43
N GLY A 134 10.22 19.43 7.37
CA GLY A 134 8.94 18.83 7.77
C GLY A 134 8.46 19.07 9.20
N ASP A 135 9.31 19.54 10.12
CA ASP A 135 8.96 19.85 11.51
C ASP A 135 8.66 21.34 11.77
N LEU A 136 9.08 22.24 10.89
CA LEU A 136 8.92 23.69 11.08
C LEU A 136 7.57 24.22 10.61
N HIS A 137 6.85 23.45 9.78
CA HIS A 137 5.61 23.90 9.15
C HIS A 137 4.35 23.21 9.71
N ASN A 138 3.30 24.00 9.91
CA ASN A 138 1.96 23.48 10.20
C ASN A 138 1.25 23.12 8.88
N TRP A 139 1.29 21.84 8.51
CA TRP A 139 0.62 21.33 7.31
C TRP A 139 -0.88 21.17 7.55
N THR A 140 -1.69 21.88 6.76
CA THR A 140 -3.16 21.90 6.96
C THR A 140 -3.94 21.24 5.84
N ARG A 141 -3.41 21.22 4.61
CA ARG A 141 -3.98 20.53 3.46
C ARG A 141 -2.88 19.91 2.62
N ALA A 142 -3.21 18.84 1.91
CA ALA A 142 -2.33 18.26 0.92
C ALA A 142 -3.11 17.95 -0.35
N ARG A 143 -2.51 18.28 -1.48
CA ARG A 143 -3.05 18.02 -2.80
C ARG A 143 -2.00 17.41 -3.71
N TYR A 144 -2.45 16.65 -4.69
CA TYR A 144 -1.59 16.22 -5.77
C TYR A 144 -2.30 16.39 -7.11
N ARG A 145 -1.50 16.40 -8.18
CA ARG A 145 -1.98 16.19 -9.54
C ARG A 145 -1.11 15.14 -10.20
N LEU A 146 -1.70 14.40 -11.12
CA LEU A 146 -1.02 13.35 -11.87
C LEU A 146 -0.78 13.80 -13.29
N GLU A 147 0.38 13.44 -13.81
CA GLU A 147 0.72 13.50 -15.21
C GLU A 147 1.06 12.09 -15.68
N ILE A 148 0.24 11.56 -16.60
CA ILE A 148 0.41 10.23 -17.17
C ILE A 148 0.73 10.41 -18.65
N ARG A 149 1.86 9.85 -19.08
CA ARG A 149 2.31 9.87 -20.47
C ARG A 149 2.34 8.46 -21.01
N VAL A 150 1.59 8.21 -22.07
CA VAL A 150 1.55 6.96 -22.83
C VAL A 150 2.32 7.17 -24.12
N ASN A 151 3.51 6.57 -24.20
CA ASN A 151 4.37 6.63 -25.36
C ASN A 151 4.33 5.28 -26.10
N LEU A 152 4.23 5.35 -27.42
CA LEU A 152 4.36 4.17 -28.27
C LEU A 152 5.84 3.79 -28.40
N ILE A 153 6.18 2.52 -28.14
CA ILE A 153 7.51 1.98 -28.43
C ILE A 153 7.44 1.16 -29.72
N GLU A 154 6.52 0.19 -29.76
CA GLU A 154 6.25 -0.72 -30.89
C GLU A 154 4.73 -0.82 -31.09
N SER A 155 4.27 -1.38 -32.20
CA SER A 155 2.82 -1.50 -32.50
C SER A 155 2.00 -2.13 -31.37
N ASN A 156 2.58 -3.09 -30.64
CA ASN A 156 1.95 -3.80 -29.52
C ASN A 156 2.64 -3.55 -28.17
N ALA A 157 3.54 -2.58 -28.07
CA ALA A 157 4.24 -2.28 -26.83
C ALA A 157 4.26 -0.77 -26.54
N THR A 158 3.87 -0.42 -25.32
CA THR A 158 3.73 0.96 -24.89
C THR A 158 4.50 1.20 -23.60
N ALA A 159 5.14 2.36 -23.49
CA ALA A 159 5.77 2.83 -22.27
C ALA A 159 4.85 3.85 -21.60
N VAL A 160 4.50 3.61 -20.35
CA VAL A 160 3.72 4.54 -19.54
C VAL A 160 4.61 5.13 -18.47
N THR A 161 4.66 6.46 -18.44
CA THR A 161 5.31 7.23 -17.39
C THR A 161 4.24 7.88 -16.54
N VAL A 162 4.32 7.73 -15.22
CA VAL A 162 3.42 8.41 -14.27
C VAL A 162 4.27 9.32 -13.40
N ALA A 163 3.87 10.58 -13.27
CA ALA A 163 4.51 11.52 -12.37
C ALA A 163 3.44 12.17 -11.47
N ALA A 164 3.67 12.17 -10.16
CA ALA A 164 2.82 12.91 -9.22
C ALA A 164 3.50 14.21 -8.81
N GLU A 165 2.81 15.32 -9.01
CA GLU A 165 3.20 16.60 -8.41
C GLU A 165 2.41 16.77 -7.12
N ILE A 166 3.12 16.88 -5.99
CA ILE A 166 2.52 16.93 -4.66
C ILE A 166 2.78 18.29 -4.04
N GLU A 167 1.73 18.90 -3.48
CA GLU A 167 1.81 20.18 -2.78
C GLU A 167 1.15 20.07 -1.40
N GLY A 168 1.83 20.58 -0.39
CA GLY A 168 1.30 20.76 0.96
C GLY A 168 1.01 22.24 1.22
N LEU A 169 -0.12 22.53 1.85
CA LEU A 169 -0.44 23.88 2.33
C LEU A 169 0.17 24.05 3.72
N THR A 170 1.17 24.91 3.82
CA THR A 170 1.74 25.35 5.09
C THR A 170 0.96 26.58 5.58
N GLN A 171 0.49 26.52 6.82
CA GLN A 171 -0.13 27.67 7.47
C GLN A 171 0.85 28.27 8.48
N ASP A 172 1.27 29.49 8.19
CA ASP A 172 1.99 30.35 9.12
C ASP A 172 1.01 31.31 9.82
N LEU A 173 1.50 32.05 10.81
CA LEU A 173 0.70 32.96 11.65
C LEU A 173 -0.13 33.96 10.83
N MET A 174 0.37 34.38 9.66
CA MET A 174 -0.23 35.42 8.82
C MET A 174 -0.45 35.02 7.36
N SER A 175 0.00 33.83 6.93
CA SER A 175 -0.12 33.43 5.53
C SER A 175 -0.28 31.92 5.36
N SER A 176 -0.98 31.53 4.30
CA SER A 176 -1.11 30.14 3.87
C SER A 176 -0.51 30.00 2.47
N THR A 177 0.51 29.18 2.34
CA THR A 177 1.27 29.01 1.08
C THR A 177 1.33 27.54 0.69
N TRP A 178 1.19 27.27 -0.61
CA TRP A 178 1.39 25.93 -1.15
C TRP A 178 2.88 25.72 -1.41
N VAL A 179 3.44 24.69 -0.78
CA VAL A 179 4.83 24.29 -0.90
C VAL A 179 4.88 22.98 -1.68
N ARG A 180 5.74 22.93 -2.70
CA ARG A 180 5.96 21.71 -3.49
C ARG A 180 6.80 20.73 -2.70
N CYS A 181 6.35 19.48 -2.66
CA CYS A 181 7.05 18.38 -2.01
C CYS A 181 7.57 17.40 -3.06
N ARG A 182 8.71 16.76 -2.76
CA ARG A 182 9.27 15.75 -3.68
C ARG A 182 8.48 14.46 -3.54
N SER A 183 8.00 13.91 -4.64
CA SER A 183 7.31 12.61 -4.60
C SER A 183 8.24 11.46 -4.23
N ARG A 184 7.76 10.54 -3.41
CA ARG A 184 8.44 9.27 -3.06
C ARG A 184 8.14 8.13 -4.03
N GLY A 185 7.29 8.36 -5.05
CA GLY A 185 6.90 7.35 -6.02
C GLY A 185 5.72 6.46 -5.59
N VAL A 186 5.14 6.69 -4.40
CA VAL A 186 4.08 5.83 -3.84
C VAL A 186 2.78 5.95 -4.65
N ILE A 187 2.37 7.18 -4.99
CA ILE A 187 1.14 7.41 -5.75
C ILE A 187 1.33 6.89 -7.18
N GLU A 188 2.48 7.15 -7.79
CA GLU A 188 2.83 6.70 -9.13
C GLU A 188 2.81 5.18 -9.22
N ASN A 189 3.41 4.50 -8.24
CA ASN A 189 3.42 3.05 -8.17
C ASN A 189 2.02 2.45 -8.05
N ASN A 190 1.15 3.06 -7.22
CA ASN A 190 -0.23 2.62 -7.05
C ASN A 190 -1.03 2.74 -8.35
N ILE A 191 -0.86 3.84 -9.08
CA ILE A 191 -1.51 4.04 -10.38
C ILE A 191 -0.99 3.04 -11.42
N LEU A 192 0.33 2.86 -11.50
CA LEU A 192 0.94 1.89 -12.42
C LEU A 192 0.45 0.46 -12.13
N ARG A 193 0.32 0.07 -10.86
CA ARG A 193 -0.21 -1.24 -10.46
C ARG A 193 -1.66 -1.39 -10.90
N ALA A 194 -2.50 -0.40 -10.60
CA ALA A 194 -3.91 -0.44 -10.98
C ALA A 194 -4.09 -0.51 -12.50
N LEU A 195 -3.21 0.17 -13.27
CA LEU A 195 -3.19 0.05 -14.73
C LEU A 195 -2.77 -1.35 -15.19
N ARG A 196 -1.72 -1.91 -14.60
CA ARG A 196 -1.25 -3.27 -14.90
C ARG A 196 -2.35 -4.30 -14.71
N GLU A 197 -3.00 -4.27 -13.55
CA GLU A 197 -4.10 -5.18 -13.25
C GLU A 197 -5.23 -5.04 -14.29
N ARG A 198 -5.56 -3.83 -14.74
CA ARG A 198 -6.63 -3.64 -15.75
C ARG A 198 -6.25 -4.06 -17.16
N VAL A 199 -5.00 -3.85 -17.55
CA VAL A 199 -4.53 -4.10 -18.91
C VAL A 199 -4.16 -5.57 -19.10
N GLU A 200 -3.63 -6.23 -18.07
CA GLU A 200 -3.19 -7.64 -18.15
C GLU A 200 -4.29 -8.65 -17.79
N LEU A 201 -5.33 -8.25 -17.05
CA LEU A 201 -6.47 -9.14 -16.73
C LEU A 201 -7.58 -9.14 -17.79
N LYS A 202 -7.52 -8.25 -18.79
CA LYS A 202 -8.46 -8.20 -19.93
C LYS A 202 -7.90 -8.95 -21.12
#